data_AF-L8WMP3-F1
#
_entry.id   AF-L8WMP3-F1
#
_cell.length_a   1.000
_cell.length_b   1.000
_cell.length_c   1.000
_cell.angle_alpha   90.00
_cell.angle_beta   90.00
_cell.angle_gamma   90.00
#
_symmetry.space_group_name_H-M   'P 1'
#
loop_
_entity.id
_entity.type
_entity.pdbx_description
1 polymer ?
#
loop_
_entity_poly.entity_id
_entity_poly.type
_entity_poly.pdbx_seq_one_letter_code
_entity_poly.pdbx_strand_id
1 'polypeptide(L)' 'MSTSFEHIRGKIILHGQVKAQEDQGDNIAAILKAIQDYSTSEREPGCLTYRICRSGDDFFTFEE' A
#
# COMPACT_ATOMS: atom_id res chain seq x y z
N MET A 1 -23.99 -7.66 3.04
CA MET A 1 -22.55 -7.93 2.89
C MET A 1 -22.33 -9.41 3.16
N SER A 2 -21.71 -10.15 2.24
CA SER A 2 -21.45 -11.59 2.38
C SER A 2 -20.48 -11.83 3.53
N THR A 3 -20.80 -12.75 4.43
CA THR A 3 -20.02 -13.11 5.62
C THR A 3 -18.96 -14.18 5.37
N SER A 4 -18.82 -14.67 4.13
CA SER A 4 -17.79 -15.65 3.73
C SER A 4 -16.96 -15.17 2.55
N PHE A 5 -15.64 -15.37 2.68
CA PHE A 5 -14.60 -15.02 1.69
C PHE A 5 -14.30 -16.17 0.71
N GLU A 6 -14.98 -17.32 0.83
CA GLU A 6 -14.70 -18.54 0.07
C GLU A 6 -14.86 -18.40 -1.47
N HIS A 7 -15.50 -17.32 -1.92
CA HIS A 7 -15.69 -17.00 -3.34
C HIS A 7 -14.55 -16.14 -3.92
N ILE A 8 -13.66 -15.56 -3.10
CA ILE A 8 -12.52 -14.78 -3.56
C ILE A 8 -11.33 -15.72 -3.71
N ARG A 9 -11.17 -16.29 -4.90
CA ARG A 9 -10.06 -17.20 -5.25
C ARG A 9 -8.98 -16.54 -6.11
N GLY A 10 -9.05 -15.22 -6.27
CA GLY A 10 -8.14 -14.43 -7.09
C GLY A 10 -7.26 -13.51 -6.25
N LYS A 11 -6.29 -12.85 -6.91
CA LYS A 11 -5.49 -11.80 -6.31
C LYS A 11 -6.39 -10.68 -5.77
N ILE A 12 -6.06 -10.19 -4.58
CA ILE A 12 -6.75 -9.04 -3.99
C ILE A 12 -5.93 -7.81 -4.34
N ILE A 13 -6.54 -6.85 -5.01
CA ILE A 13 -5.90 -5.57 -5.31
C ILE A 13 -6.36 -4.55 -4.28
N LEU A 14 -5.40 -4.00 -3.53
CA LEU A 14 -5.59 -2.92 -2.59
C LEU A 14 -5.04 -1.64 -3.21
N HIS A 15 -5.82 -0.57 -3.14
CA HIS A 15 -5.37 0.76 -3.55
C HIS A 15 -5.63 1.77 -2.43
N GLY A 16 -4.63 2.57 -2.10
CA GLY A 16 -4.73 3.63 -1.10
C GLY A 16 -4.29 4.96 -1.68
N GLN A 17 -5.08 6.00 -1.46
CA GLN A 17 -4.72 7.38 -1.79
C GLN A 17 -4.53 8.17 -0.50
N VAL A 18 -3.38 8.81 -0.37
CA VAL A 18 -3.02 9.60 0.80
C VAL A 18 -2.56 10.96 0.31
N LYS A 19 -3.10 12.02 0.93
CA LYS A 19 -2.63 13.38 0.71
C LYS A 19 -1.87 13.85 1.93
N ALA A 20 -0.62 14.26 1.75
CA ALA A 20 0.17 14.82 2.83
C ALA A 20 -0.38 16.17 3.27
N GLN A 21 -0.19 16.48 4.55
CA GLN A 21 -0.29 17.85 5.04
C GLN A 21 0.88 18.67 4.51
N GLU A 22 0.72 20.00 4.49
CA GLU A 22 1.77 20.93 4.06
C GLU A 22 3.10 20.63 4.80
N ASP A 23 4.21 20.61 4.06
CA ASP A 23 5.57 20.26 4.52
C ASP A 23 5.75 18.84 5.10
N GLN A 24 4.75 17.95 5.03
CA GLN A 24 4.85 16.57 5.51
C GLN A 24 5.12 15.54 4.39
N GLY A 25 5.23 15.96 3.14
CA GLY A 25 5.42 15.06 1.99
C GLY A 25 6.62 14.12 2.14
N ASP A 26 7.78 14.62 2.57
CA ASP A 26 8.98 13.77 2.71
C ASP A 26 8.91 12.82 3.91
N ASN A 27 8.23 13.23 4.98
CA ASN A 27 7.97 12.37 6.14
C ASN A 27 7.05 11.20 5.76
N ILE A 28 5.95 11.50 5.04
CA ILE A 28 5.04 10.46 4.53
C ILE A 28 5.75 9.55 3.53
N ALA A 29 6.60 10.09 2.65
CA ALA A 29 7.38 9.28 1.72
C ALA A 29 8.30 8.29 2.45
N ALA A 30 8.96 8.73 3.53
CA ALA A 30 9.82 7.86 4.34
C ALA A 30 9.03 6.75 5.04
N ILE A 31 7.87 7.08 5.62
CA ILE A 31 7.00 6.11 6.30
C ILE A 31 6.45 5.09 5.29
N LEU A 32 5.93 5.55 4.15
CA LEU A 32 5.40 4.67 3.11
C LEU A 32 6.50 3.72 2.60
N LYS A 33 7.72 4.23 2.43
CA LYS A 33 8.85 3.39 2.03
C LYS A 33 9.16 2.29 3.04
N ALA A 34 9.12 2.59 4.34
CA ALA A 34 9.27 1.57 5.38
C ALA A 34 8.16 0.51 5.34
N ILE A 35 6.92 0.90 5.00
CA ILE A 35 5.80 -0.02 4.79
C ILE A 35 6.07 -0.90 3.57
N GLN A 36 6.51 -0.34 2.45
CA GLN A 36 6.88 -1.11 1.26
C GLN A 36 7.99 -2.13 1.55
N ASP A 37 9.04 -1.74 2.25
CA ASP A 37 10.14 -2.63 2.62
C ASP A 37 9.65 -3.77 3.54
N TYR A 38 8.69 -3.49 4.43
CA TYR A 38 8.09 -4.52 5.28
C TYR A 38 7.18 -5.47 4.47
N SER A 39 6.30 -4.94 3.62
CA SER A 39 5.34 -5.73 2.85
C SER A 39 5.96 -6.53 1.70
N THR A 40 7.16 -6.16 1.26
CA THR A 40 7.94 -6.96 0.30
C THR A 40 8.92 -7.93 0.99
N SER A 41 8.97 -7.94 2.32
CA SER A 41 9.81 -8.85 3.09
C SER A 41 9.16 -10.22 3.31
N GLU A 42 9.96 -11.21 3.74
CA GLU A 42 9.48 -12.55 4.12
C GLU A 42 8.49 -12.55 5.30
N ARG A 43 8.27 -11.39 5.94
CA ARG A 43 7.30 -11.24 7.04
C ARG A 43 5.86 -11.23 6.54
N GLU A 44 5.63 -10.88 5.28
CA GLU A 44 4.31 -10.88 4.64
C GLU A 44 4.32 -11.70 3.35
N PRO A 45 4.41 -13.04 3.42
CA PRO A 45 4.47 -13.91 2.23
C PRO A 45 3.18 -13.85 1.37
N GLY A 46 2.12 -13.22 1.86
CA GLY A 46 0.87 -13.01 1.14
C GLY A 46 0.83 -11.76 0.27
N CYS A 47 1.78 -10.83 0.43
CA CYS A 47 1.89 -9.63 -0.40
C CYS A 47 2.86 -9.92 -1.55
N LEU A 48 2.34 -9.99 -2.78
CA LEU A 48 3.14 -10.30 -3.98
C LEU A 48 3.85 -9.05 -4.48
N THR A 49 3.21 -7.89 -4.40
CA THR A 49 3.83 -6.62 -4.82
C THR A 49 3.23 -5.45 -4.06
N TYR A 50 4.09 -4.57 -3.56
CA TYR A 50 3.71 -3.28 -2.99
C TYR A 50 4.39 -2.13 -3.76
N ARG A 51 3.61 -1.21 -4.33
CA ARG A 51 4.11 -0.04 -5.09
C ARG A 51 3.63 1.26 -4.49
N ILE A 52 4.50 2.26 -4.53
CA ILE A 52 4.22 3.62 -4.11
C ILE A 52 4.51 4.55 -5.28
N CYS A 53 3.54 5.40 -5.61
CA CYS A 53 3.70 6.51 -6.55
C CYS A 53 3.51 7.82 -5.79
N ARG A 54 4.38 8.80 -6.04
CA ARG A 54 4.30 10.15 -5.47
C ARG A 54 4.16 11.17 -6.58
N SER A 55 3.25 12.12 -6.39
CA SER A 55 3.07 13.30 -7.23
C SER A 55 2.90 14.53 -6.33
N GLY A 56 4.01 15.20 -6.01
CA GLY A 56 4.00 16.29 -5.02
C GLY A 56 3.68 15.75 -3.62
N ASP A 57 2.55 16.20 -3.08
CA ASP A 57 2.00 15.79 -1.77
C ASP A 57 0.93 14.70 -1.87
N ASP A 58 0.60 14.26 -3.09
CA ASP A 58 -0.32 13.16 -3.33
C ASP A 58 0.46 11.84 -3.47
N PHE A 59 0.03 10.84 -2.71
CA PHE A 59 0.62 9.51 -2.64
C PHE A 59 -0.42 8.47 -3.04
N PHE A 60 0.01 7.53 -3.87
CA PHE A 60 -0.78 6.38 -4.28
C PHE A 60 -0.04 5.11 -3.90
N THR A 61 -0.73 4.21 -3.22
CA THR A 61 -0.23 2.89 -2.82
C THR A 61 -1.04 1.82 -3.53
N PHE A 62 -0.35 0.79 -4.01
CA PHE A 62 -0.93 -0.33 -4.72
C PHE A 62 -0.33 -1.62 -4.19
N GLU A 63 -1.19 -2.57 -3.84
CA GLU A 63 -0.80 -3.87 -3.31
C GLU A 63 -1.58 -4.98 -4.03
N GLU A 64 -0.88 -6.06 -4.44
CA GLU A 64 -1.43 -7.28 -5.08
C GLU A 64 -0.85 -8.58 -4.51
#